data_AF-A0AA43IAF3-F1
#
_entry.id   AF-A0AA43IAF3-F1
#
_cell.length_a   1.000
_cell.length_b   1.000
_cell.length_c   1.000
_cell.angle_alpha   90.00
_cell.angle_beta   90.00
_cell.angle_gamma   90.00
#
_symmetry.space_group_name_H-M   'P 1'
#
loop_
_entity.id
_entity.type
_entity.pdbx_description
1 polymer ?
#
loop_
_entity_poly.entity_id
_entity_poly.type
_entity_poly.pdbx_seq_one_letter_code
_entity_poly.pdbx_strand_id
1 'polypeptide(L)'
;MEQILVAIPVISTVVLSVAQLLKQVVVNHRWLPLWNVVLGILLGMLFAGTILHDELAIYAWAGGISGLAAGGFYDLGNSFVRKGE
;
A
#
# COMPACT_ATOMS: atom_id res chain seq x y z
N MET A 1 7.54 -4.96 -19.59
CA MET A 1 6.37 -5.85 -19.41
C MET A 1 6.71 -7.21 -18.79
N GLU A 2 7.78 -7.91 -19.18
CA GLU A 2 8.13 -9.19 -18.51
C GLU A 2 8.48 -9.02 -17.01
N GLN A 3 9.24 -7.98 -16.68
CA GLN A 3 9.71 -7.73 -15.31
C GLN A 3 8.58 -7.34 -14.34
N ILE A 4 7.52 -6.67 -14.84
CA ILE A 4 6.40 -6.26 -13.99
C ILE A 4 5.66 -7.46 -13.42
N LEU A 5 5.54 -8.54 -14.21
CA LEU A 5 4.79 -9.74 -13.83
C LEU A 5 5.44 -10.44 -12.63
N VAL A 6 6.78 -10.43 -12.58
CA VAL A 6 7.55 -10.98 -11.46
C VAL A 6 7.57 -10.00 -10.27
N ALA A 7 7.58 -8.71 -10.54
CA ALA A 7 7.68 -7.66 -9.51
C ALA A 7 6.40 -7.45 -8.70
N ILE A 8 5.21 -7.60 -9.32
CA ILE A 8 3.91 -7.41 -8.67
C ILE A 8 3.74 -8.25 -7.39
N PRO A 9 3.97 -9.57 -7.39
CA PRO A 9 3.83 -10.36 -6.16
C PRO A 9 4.87 -9.95 -5.11
N VAL A 10 6.11 -9.63 -5.52
CA VAL A 10 7.15 -9.19 -4.59
C VAL A 10 6.76 -7.88 -3.90
N ILE A 11 6.38 -6.85 -4.66
CA ILE A 11 5.89 -5.58 -4.12
C ILE A 11 4.69 -5.79 -3.22
N SER A 12 3.72 -6.62 -3.64
CA SER A 12 2.51 -6.84 -2.86
C SER A 12 2.81 -7.51 -1.53
N THR A 13 3.66 -8.53 -1.51
CA THR A 13 4.09 -9.17 -0.26
C THR A 13 4.79 -8.17 0.66
N VAL A 14 5.72 -7.36 0.13
CA VAL A 14 6.43 -6.34 0.91
C VAL A 14 5.46 -5.31 1.50
N VAL A 15 4.56 -4.76 0.69
CA VAL A 15 3.57 -3.77 1.13
C VAL A 15 2.65 -4.34 2.20
N LEU A 16 2.16 -5.57 2.02
CA LEU A 16 1.32 -6.26 3.01
C LEU A 16 2.06 -6.49 4.33
N SER A 17 3.33 -6.93 4.28
CA SER A 17 4.15 -7.13 5.48
C SER A 17 4.38 -5.81 6.22
N VAL A 18 4.71 -4.73 5.51
CA VAL A 18 4.90 -3.41 6.13
C VAL A 18 3.59 -2.88 6.73
N ALA A 19 2.47 -3.02 6.02
CA ALA A 19 1.16 -2.63 6.54
C ALA A 19 0.78 -3.42 7.82
N GLN A 20 1.15 -4.71 7.90
CA GLN A 20 0.93 -5.52 9.09
C GLN A 20 1.80 -5.07 10.28
N LEU A 21 3.05 -4.67 10.03
CA LEU A 21 3.90 -4.07 11.07
C LEU A 21 3.35 -2.72 11.52
N LEU A 22 2.90 -1.89 10.57
CA LEU A 22 2.31 -0.59 10.86
C LEU A 22 1.09 -0.70 11.77
N LYS A 23 0.23 -1.71 11.56
CA LYS A 23 -0.92 -2.03 12.42
C LYS A 23 -0.54 -2.24 13.88
N GLN A 24 0.64 -2.80 14.16
CA GLN A 24 1.10 -3.05 15.53
C GLN A 24 1.59 -1.78 16.24
N VAL A 25 2.04 -0.77 15.47
CA VAL A 25 2.64 0.46 16.00
C VAL A 25 1.63 1.60 16.08
N VAL A 26 0.66 1.64 15.17
CA VAL A 26 -0.33 2.73 15.10
C VAL A 26 -1.45 2.51 16.12
N VAL A 27 -1.45 3.32 17.18
CA VAL A 27 -2.47 3.27 18.25
C VAL A 27 -3.86 3.71 17.73
N ASN A 28 -3.90 4.67 16.79
CA ASN A 28 -5.16 5.19 16.23
C ASN A 28 -5.45 4.58 14.85
N HIS A 29 -6.29 3.54 14.86
CA HIS A 29 -6.65 2.77 13.67
C HIS A 29 -7.48 3.55 12.64
N ARG A 30 -8.02 4.73 12.97
CA ARG A 30 -8.82 5.56 12.05
C ARG A 30 -8.05 5.97 10.78
N TRP A 31 -6.75 6.22 10.93
CA TRP A 31 -5.90 6.72 9.84
C TRP A 31 -5.07 5.61 9.19
N LEU A 32 -5.14 4.40 9.74
CA LEU A 32 -4.38 3.25 9.28
C LEU A 32 -4.59 2.98 7.77
N PRO A 33 -5.81 3.08 7.20
CA PRO A 33 -5.96 2.85 5.78
C PRO A 33 -5.23 3.89 4.93
N LEU A 34 -5.29 5.17 5.31
CA LEU A 34 -4.55 6.25 4.62
C LEU A 34 -3.04 5.98 4.67
N TRP A 35 -2.53 5.60 5.85
CA TRP A 35 -1.11 5.28 6.02
C TRP A 35 -0.69 4.08 5.17
N ASN A 36 -1.52 3.05 5.05
CA ASN A 36 -1.22 1.90 4.19
C ASN A 36 -1.10 2.30 2.71
N VAL A 37 -1.95 3.20 2.23
CA VAL A 37 -1.85 3.71 0.85
C VAL A 37 -0.57 4.51 0.64
N VAL A 38 -0.28 5.45 1.54
CA VAL A 38 0.92 6.29 1.47
C VAL A 38 2.18 5.42 1.49
N LEU A 39 2.26 4.45 2.41
CA LEU A 39 3.38 3.52 2.49
C LEU A 39 3.45 2.62 1.25
N GLY A 40 2.32 2.14 0.74
CA GLY A 40 2.27 1.37 -0.49
C GLY A 40 2.87 2.13 -1.67
N ILE A 41 2.47 3.39 -1.88
CA ILE A 41 2.99 4.26 -2.94
C ILE A 41 4.49 4.50 -2.77
N LEU A 42 4.94 4.84 -1.56
CA LEU A 42 6.35 5.08 -1.26
C LEU A 42 7.20 3.82 -1.53
N LEU A 43 6.75 2.65 -1.10
CA LEU A 43 7.44 1.38 -1.34
C LEU A 43 7.47 1.02 -2.83
N GLY A 44 6.38 1.25 -3.56
CA GLY A 44 6.33 1.05 -5.01
C GLY A 44 7.32 1.94 -5.75
N MET A 45 7.40 3.23 -5.39
CA MET A 45 8.39 4.15 -5.95
C MET A 45 9.83 3.76 -5.59
N LEU A 46 10.08 3.38 -4.34
CA LEU A 46 11.39 2.89 -3.89
C LEU A 46 11.83 1.66 -4.70
N PHE A 47 10.94 0.68 -4.83
CA PHE A 47 11.23 -0.55 -5.56
C PHE A 47 11.57 -0.28 -7.03
N ALA A 48 10.80 0.59 -7.70
CA ALA A 48 11.07 0.99 -9.07
C ALA A 48 12.35 1.82 -9.20
N GLY A 49 12.63 2.73 -8.26
CA GLY A 49 13.80 3.59 -8.31
C GLY A 49 15.12 2.89 -7.99
N THR A 50 15.11 1.80 -7.20
CA THR A 50 16.34 1.16 -6.71
C THR A 50 16.56 -0.26 -7.21
N ILE A 51 15.51 -1.05 -7.42
CA ILE A 51 15.64 -2.47 -7.80
C ILE A 51 15.46 -2.61 -9.30
N LEU A 52 14.31 -2.17 -9.83
CA LEU A 52 13.99 -2.39 -11.24
C LEU A 52 14.52 -1.32 -12.18
N HIS A 53 14.73 -0.09 -11.70
CA HIS A 53 15.08 1.08 -12.52
C HIS A 53 14.10 1.27 -13.69
N ASP A 54 12.80 1.15 -13.40
CA ASP A 54 11.70 1.11 -14.38
C ASP A 54 10.67 2.23 -14.08
N GLU A 55 9.57 2.29 -14.82
CA GLU A 55 8.57 3.36 -14.76
C GLU A 55 7.96 3.55 -13.36
N LEU A 56 8.45 4.56 -12.63
CA LEU A 56 8.02 4.91 -11.27
C LEU A 56 6.50 4.99 -11.11
N ALA A 57 5.79 5.55 -12.10
CA ALA A 57 4.35 5.74 -12.04
C ALA A 57 3.60 4.39 -11.93
N ILE A 58 4.02 3.38 -12.70
CA ILE A 58 3.38 2.06 -12.72
C ILE A 58 3.51 1.39 -11.35
N TYR A 59 4.71 1.40 -10.78
CA TYR A 59 4.96 0.75 -9.49
C TYR A 59 4.41 1.55 -8.30
N ALA A 60 4.33 2.88 -8.40
CA ALA A 60 3.61 3.71 -7.43
C ALA A 60 2.13 3.32 -7.35
N TRP A 61 1.49 3.12 -8.51
CA TRP A 61 0.12 2.63 -8.58
C TRP A 61 -0.02 1.21 -8.04
N ALA A 62 0.87 0.29 -8.44
CA ALA A 62 0.87 -1.08 -7.94
C ALA A 62 0.98 -1.11 -6.40
N GLY A 63 1.93 -0.37 -5.84
CA GLY A 63 2.12 -0.27 -4.40
C GLY A 63 0.93 0.37 -3.68
N GLY A 64 0.36 1.44 -4.22
CA GLY A 64 -0.82 2.10 -3.65
C GLY A 64 -2.04 1.18 -3.60
N ILE A 65 -2.28 0.41 -4.67
CA ILE A 65 -3.37 -0.59 -4.73
C ILE A 65 -3.12 -1.72 -3.71
N SER A 66 -1.89 -2.21 -3.59
CA SER A 66 -1.54 -3.20 -2.56
C SER A 66 -1.72 -2.64 -1.14
N GLY A 67 -1.43 -1.36 -0.92
CA GLY A 67 -1.66 -0.66 0.34
C GLY A 67 -3.15 -0.55 0.70
N LEU A 68 -3.99 -0.22 -0.28
CA LEU A 68 -5.46 -0.26 -0.12
C LEU A 68 -5.94 -1.67 0.25
N ALA A 69 -5.44 -2.69 -0.44
CA ALA A 69 -5.77 -4.08 -0.14
C ALA A 69 -5.36 -4.50 1.28
N ALA A 70 -4.24 -3.98 1.78
CA ALA A 70 -3.73 -4.24 3.14
C ALA A 70 -4.59 -3.59 4.24
N GLY A 71 -5.13 -2.40 3.97
CA GLY A 71 -6.00 -1.67 4.89
C GLY A 71 -7.41 -2.23 5.00
N GLY A 72 -7.82 -3.06 4.05
CA GLY A 72 -9.20 -3.53 3.93
C GLY A 72 -10.11 -2.41 3.46
N PHE A 73 -10.72 -2.58 2.28
CA PHE A 73 -11.71 -1.63 1.76
C PHE A 73 -12.85 -1.35 2.75
N TYR A 74 -13.14 -2.31 3.64
CA TYR A 74 -14.22 -2.23 4.63
C TYR A 74 -13.95 -1.23 5.76
N ASP A 75 -12.70 -1.15 6.27
CA ASP A 75 -12.33 -0.19 7.33
C ASP A 75 -12.34 1.25 6.80
N LEU A 76 -12.03 1.45 5.52
CA LEU A 76 -12.20 2.72 4.81
C LEU A 76 -13.67 3.14 4.73
N GLY A 77 -14.56 2.24 4.32
CA GLY A 77 -15.99 2.53 4.25
C GLY A 77 -16.58 2.91 5.62
N ASN A 78 -16.26 2.12 6.66
CA ASN A 78 -16.84 2.32 7.98
C ASN A 78 -16.33 3.61 8.67
N SER A 79 -15.06 3.99 8.44
CA SER A 79 -14.49 5.23 8.99
C SER A 79 -14.98 6.51 8.30
N PHE A 80 -15.42 6.42 7.03
CA PHE A 80 -16.08 7.52 6.31
C PHE A 80 -17.58 7.62 6.62
N VAL A 81 -18.30 6.51 6.68
CA VAL A 81 -19.76 6.49 6.94
C VAL A 81 -20.09 7.03 8.33
N ARG A 82 -19.30 6.68 9.35
CA ARG A 82 -19.53 7.13 10.75
C ARG A 82 -19.20 8.61 11.01
N LYS A 83 -18.76 9.36 9.98
CA LYS A 83 -18.59 10.83 10.06
C LYS A 83 -19.88 11.58 9.67
N GLY A 84 -20.89 10.88 9.16
CA GLY A 84 -22.19 11.43 8.77
C GLY A 84 -23.32 11.23 9.78
N GLU A 85 -23.07 10.56 10.90
CA GLU A 85 -23.93 10.47 12.09
C GLU A 85 -23.35 11.32 13.22
#